data_AF-R5LZR8-F1
#
_entry.id   AF-R5LZR8-F1
#
_cell.length_a   1.000
_cell.length_b   1.000
_cell.length_c   1.000
_cell.angle_alpha   90.00
_cell.angle_beta   90.00
_cell.angle_gamma   90.00
#
_symmetry.space_group_name_H-M   'P 1'
#
loop_
_entity.id
_entity.type
_entity.pdbx_description
1 polymer ?
#
loop_
_entity_poly.entity_id
_entity_poly.type
_entity_poly.pdbx_seq_one_letter_code
_entity_poly.pdbx_strand_id
1 'polypeptide(L)'
;MRTNYNENNYQHYIVKEDKPLLEFLLDSIENTSRTKIKSTLQGRGVKVNGKVITQFDYPLKSGMKVAVSKSKQTSEMFKNRYIKIVYEDRYIVVIEKNIGILSMAAGHSSLNVKTVLDSYFKSTRQKCTAHVIHRLDRDTSGLMIYAKDIQTEQTLEHEWHDIVYDRRYVAVVSGEMEDDYGTMTSWLKDNKAYITYSSPYDNGGKYAVTHFHTLDRTTDHSLVEFRLETGRKNQIRVHSADMGHPVCGDIKYGNGDDPVGRLCLHAYVLCFYHPVTRRRMEFETPIPAAFRKLFK
;
A
#
# COMPACT_ATOMS: atom_id res chain seq x y z
N MET A 1 -28.65 -21.65 26.35
CA MET A 1 -28.47 -22.75 25.39
C MET A 1 -27.49 -22.31 24.31
N ARG A 2 -26.39 -23.06 24.14
CA ARG A 2 -25.38 -22.86 23.08
C ARG A 2 -25.87 -23.54 21.80
N THR A 3 -25.80 -22.83 20.67
CA THR A 3 -25.67 -23.27 19.24
C THR A 3 -26.29 -22.17 18.36
N ASN A 4 -25.64 -21.51 17.40
CA ASN A 4 -24.74 -21.98 16.35
C ASN A 4 -23.61 -20.98 16.09
N TYR A 5 -22.36 -21.43 16.23
CA TYR A 5 -21.18 -20.65 15.82
C TYR A 5 -20.76 -21.09 14.42
N ASN A 6 -20.95 -20.22 13.42
CA ASN A 6 -20.07 -20.01 12.25
C ASN A 6 -19.41 -21.25 11.60
N GLU A 7 -20.16 -22.27 11.18
CA GLU A 7 -19.59 -23.32 10.30
C GLU A 7 -19.35 -22.83 8.86
N ASN A 8 -20.01 -21.75 8.42
CA ASN A 8 -19.88 -21.23 7.05
C ASN A 8 -18.62 -20.40 6.75
N ASN A 9 -17.81 -20.04 7.76
CA ASN A 9 -16.69 -19.10 7.60
C ASN A 9 -15.30 -19.74 7.48
N TYR A 10 -15.20 -21.07 7.54
CA TYR A 10 -13.93 -21.78 7.41
C TYR A 10 -14.01 -22.80 6.27
N GLN A 11 -12.90 -22.94 5.54
CA GLN A 11 -12.68 -24.03 4.60
C GLN A 11 -11.91 -25.11 5.33
N HIS A 12 -12.44 -26.32 5.28
CA HIS A 12 -11.92 -27.45 6.03
C HIS A 12 -11.18 -28.39 5.09
N TYR A 13 -9.99 -28.81 5.53
CA TYR A 13 -9.13 -29.74 4.83
C TYR A 13 -8.74 -30.87 5.78
N ILE A 14 -8.58 -32.07 5.22
CA ILE A 14 -8.07 -33.24 5.94
C ILE A 14 -6.66 -33.51 5.42
N VAL A 15 -5.71 -33.59 6.34
CA VAL A 15 -4.32 -33.91 6.02
C VAL A 15 -4.25 -35.38 5.60
N LYS A 16 -3.77 -35.65 4.39
CA LYS A 16 -3.62 -37.01 3.86
C LYS A 16 -2.23 -37.59 4.12
N GLU A 17 -1.21 -36.75 4.18
CA GLU A 17 0.20 -37.10 4.31
C GLU A 17 0.89 -36.17 5.30
N ASP A 18 1.92 -36.68 5.97
CA ASP A 18 2.71 -35.90 6.92
C ASP A 18 3.52 -34.83 6.18
N LYS A 19 3.29 -33.56 6.49
CA LYS A 19 4.02 -32.43 5.89
C LYS A 19 3.90 -31.15 6.74
N PRO A 20 4.79 -30.16 6.56
CA PRO A 20 4.67 -28.86 7.22
C PRO A 20 3.39 -28.10 6.81
N LEU A 21 2.82 -27.34 7.75
CA LEU A 21 1.56 -26.61 7.54
C LEU A 21 1.60 -25.66 6.33
N LEU A 22 2.71 -24.97 6.08
CA LEU A 22 2.84 -24.04 4.94
C LEU A 22 2.76 -24.76 3.59
N GLU A 23 3.44 -25.90 3.46
CA GLU A 23 3.44 -26.71 2.24
C GLU A 23 2.05 -27.29 2.02
N PHE A 24 1.44 -27.84 3.07
CA PHE A 24 0.06 -28.30 3.01
C PHE A 24 -0.92 -27.22 2.52
N LEU A 25 -0.80 -25.99 3.02
CA LEU A 25 -1.70 -24.90 2.64
C LEU A 25 -1.44 -24.38 1.23
N LEU A 26 -0.20 -24.44 0.73
CA LEU A 26 0.12 -24.10 -0.66
C LEU A 26 -0.46 -25.14 -1.64
N ASP A 27 -0.37 -26.42 -1.30
CA ASP A 27 -0.91 -27.51 -2.11
C ASP A 27 -2.44 -27.53 -2.09
N SER A 28 -3.05 -27.20 -0.96
CA SER A 28 -4.50 -27.39 -0.73
C SER A 28 -5.36 -26.19 -1.10
N ILE A 29 -4.78 -24.98 -1.22
CA ILE A 29 -5.51 -23.75 -1.51
C ILE A 29 -5.12 -23.24 -2.90
N GLU A 30 -6.00 -23.47 -3.87
CA GLU A 30 -5.82 -22.93 -5.23
C GLU A 30 -5.73 -21.39 -5.23
N ASN A 31 -4.92 -20.84 -6.14
CA ASN A 31 -4.78 -19.39 -6.38
C ASN A 31 -4.38 -18.56 -5.14
N THR A 32 -3.52 -19.10 -4.28
CA THR A 32 -3.05 -18.42 -3.07
C THR A 32 -1.53 -18.33 -3.02
N SER A 33 -1.00 -17.14 -2.72
CA SER A 33 0.43 -16.90 -2.59
C SER A 33 0.96 -17.29 -1.20
N ARG A 34 2.25 -17.61 -1.12
CA ARG A 34 2.97 -17.88 0.14
C ARG A 34 2.82 -16.72 1.14
N THR A 35 2.85 -15.48 0.65
CA THR A 35 2.65 -14.27 1.45
C THR A 35 1.25 -14.22 2.05
N LYS A 36 0.22 -14.59 1.27
CA LYS A 36 -1.17 -14.64 1.72
C LYS A 36 -1.38 -15.71 2.81
N ILE A 37 -0.81 -16.90 2.65
CA ILE A 37 -0.88 -17.96 3.69
C ILE A 37 -0.20 -17.52 4.98
N LYS A 38 1.00 -16.94 4.88
CA LYS A 38 1.71 -16.41 6.05
C LYS A 38 0.92 -15.31 6.76
N SER A 39 0.27 -14.42 6.02
CA SER A 39 -0.62 -13.41 6.58
C SER A 39 -1.83 -14.04 7.27
N THR A 40 -2.45 -15.08 6.70
CA THR A 40 -3.57 -15.80 7.34
C THR A 40 -3.14 -16.51 8.63
N LEU A 41 -1.95 -17.13 8.65
CA LEU A 41 -1.36 -17.73 9.86
C LEU A 41 -1.08 -16.67 10.93
N GLN A 42 -0.48 -15.55 10.57
CA GLN A 42 -0.22 -14.43 11.50
C GLN A 42 -1.53 -13.83 12.05
N GLY A 43 -2.54 -13.69 11.19
CA GLY A 43 -3.88 -13.20 11.54
C GLY A 43 -4.73 -14.22 12.30
N ARG A 44 -4.15 -15.31 12.81
CA ARG A 44 -4.85 -16.36 13.57
C ARG A 44 -6.02 -17.01 12.81
N GLY A 45 -5.96 -16.97 11.49
CA GLY A 45 -6.99 -17.50 10.58
C GLY A 45 -6.88 -19.00 10.30
N VAL A 46 -5.88 -19.69 10.86
CA VAL A 46 -5.68 -21.14 10.67
C VAL A 46 -5.84 -21.88 12.00
N LYS A 47 -6.58 -22.99 11.97
CA LYS A 47 -6.75 -23.91 13.09
C LYS A 47 -6.38 -25.32 12.68
N VAL A 48 -5.70 -26.05 13.56
CA VAL A 48 -5.41 -27.49 13.42
C VAL A 48 -6.07 -28.21 14.60
N ASN A 49 -6.95 -29.16 14.32
CA ASN A 49 -7.78 -29.86 15.31
C ASN A 49 -8.48 -28.89 16.30
N GLY A 50 -8.96 -27.75 15.78
CA GLY A 50 -9.64 -26.71 16.55
C GLY A 50 -8.73 -25.74 17.30
N LYS A 51 -7.42 -26.00 17.40
CA LYS A 51 -6.44 -25.09 18.02
C LYS A 51 -5.89 -24.11 16.99
N VAL A 52 -5.84 -22.82 17.34
CA VAL A 52 -5.25 -21.79 16.47
C VAL A 52 -3.74 -22.01 16.34
N ILE A 53 -3.26 -22.09 15.11
CA ILE A 53 -1.84 -22.25 14.79
C ILE A 53 -1.37 -21.05 13.97
N THR A 54 -0.24 -20.48 14.36
CA THR A 54 0.39 -19.33 13.68
C THR A 54 1.78 -19.64 13.12
N GLN A 55 2.36 -20.79 13.51
CA GLN A 55 3.65 -21.28 13.03
C GLN A 55 3.48 -21.94 11.67
N PHE A 56 4.30 -21.54 10.69
CA PHE A 56 4.17 -22.01 9.31
C PHE A 56 4.74 -23.42 9.10
N ASP A 57 5.70 -23.80 9.93
CA ASP A 57 6.41 -25.07 9.96
C ASP A 57 5.79 -26.08 10.93
N TYR A 58 4.59 -25.78 11.45
CA TYR A 58 3.87 -26.69 12.33
C TYR A 58 3.71 -28.07 11.65
N PRO A 59 4.19 -29.16 12.27
CA PRO A 59 4.18 -30.48 11.65
C PRO A 59 2.75 -31.02 11.64
N LEU A 60 2.21 -31.27 10.45
CA LEU A 60 0.93 -31.95 10.30
C LEU A 60 1.14 -33.44 10.14
N LYS A 61 0.25 -34.22 10.74
CA LYS A 61 0.15 -35.66 10.56
C LYS A 61 -1.11 -36.03 9.78
N SER A 62 -1.06 -37.13 9.06
CA SER A 62 -2.22 -37.73 8.42
C SER A 62 -3.40 -37.85 9.40
N GLY A 63 -4.59 -37.48 8.95
CA GLY A 63 -5.83 -37.46 9.74
C GLY A 63 -6.08 -36.17 10.54
N MET A 64 -5.12 -35.24 10.63
CA MET A 64 -5.37 -33.92 11.25
C MET A 64 -6.37 -33.10 10.42
N LYS A 65 -7.23 -32.33 11.11
CA LYS A 65 -8.22 -31.44 10.50
C LYS A 65 -7.69 -30.01 10.50
N VAL A 66 -7.50 -29.44 9.33
CA VAL A 66 -7.08 -28.04 9.16
C VAL A 66 -8.29 -27.21 8.77
N ALA A 67 -8.55 -26.11 9.48
CA ALA A 67 -9.59 -25.14 9.14
C ALA A 67 -8.94 -23.79 8.83
N VAL A 68 -9.19 -23.27 7.63
CA VAL A 68 -8.65 -21.99 7.15
C VAL A 68 -9.81 -21.02 7.00
N SER A 69 -9.71 -19.84 7.61
CA SER A 69 -10.74 -18.81 7.53
C SER A 69 -10.98 -18.40 6.07
N LYS A 70 -12.20 -18.55 5.57
CA LYS A 70 -12.64 -18.05 4.26
C LYS A 70 -12.74 -16.53 4.25
N SER A 71 -13.16 -15.95 5.38
CA SER A 71 -13.26 -14.50 5.53
C SER A 71 -11.97 -13.91 6.08
N LYS A 72 -11.50 -12.83 5.44
CA LYS A 72 -10.72 -11.79 6.11
C LYS A 72 -11.63 -11.21 7.19
N GLN A 73 -11.66 -11.76 8.41
CA GLN A 73 -12.49 -11.19 9.49
C GLN A 73 -12.24 -9.68 9.67
N THR A 74 -11.02 -9.21 9.38
CA THR A 74 -10.64 -7.80 9.39
C THR A 74 -11.25 -6.98 8.25
N SER A 75 -11.40 -7.52 7.04
CA SER A 75 -11.86 -6.73 5.87
C SER A 75 -13.35 -6.80 5.57
N GLU A 76 -14.08 -7.84 6.02
CA GLU A 76 -15.53 -7.87 5.81
C GLU A 76 -16.28 -6.92 6.76
N MET A 77 -15.72 -6.65 7.95
CA MET A 77 -16.30 -5.72 8.92
C MET A 77 -15.97 -4.26 8.63
N PHE A 78 -14.87 -3.99 7.91
CA PHE A 78 -14.44 -2.63 7.61
C PHE A 78 -14.75 -2.26 6.15
N LYS A 79 -15.94 -1.67 5.95
CA LYS A 79 -16.34 -1.06 4.68
C LYS A 79 -16.16 0.45 4.74
N ASN A 80 -15.25 0.98 3.95
CA ASN A 80 -15.03 2.42 3.82
C ASN A 80 -14.76 2.78 2.35
N ARG A 81 -15.36 3.86 1.86
CA ARG A 81 -15.20 4.30 0.46
C ARG A 81 -13.82 4.87 0.13
N TYR A 82 -13.07 5.27 1.15
CA TYR A 82 -11.79 5.98 1.01
C TYR A 82 -10.58 5.10 1.31
N ILE A 83 -10.71 4.07 2.14
CA ILE A 83 -9.59 3.20 2.49
C ILE A 83 -10.02 1.74 2.56
N LYS A 84 -9.10 0.86 2.18
CA LYS A 84 -9.23 -0.59 2.32
C LYS A 84 -8.04 -1.11 3.11
N ILE A 85 -8.28 -1.92 4.13
CA ILE A 85 -7.20 -2.56 4.90
C ILE A 85 -6.63 -3.73 4.08
N VAL A 86 -5.34 -3.63 3.75
CA VAL A 86 -4.58 -4.65 3.00
C VAL A 86 -4.00 -5.66 3.97
N TYR A 87 -3.39 -5.17 5.05
CA TYR A 87 -2.77 -5.96 6.10
C TYR A 87 -2.86 -5.24 7.45
N GLU A 88 -2.96 -5.99 8.54
CA GLU A 88 -2.97 -5.45 9.89
C GLU A 88 -2.39 -6.47 10.87
N ASP A 89 -1.56 -6.00 11.80
CA ASP A 89 -1.13 -6.76 12.96
C ASP A 89 -1.18 -5.90 14.24
N ARG A 90 -0.39 -6.26 15.25
CA ARG A 90 -0.34 -5.54 16.53
C ARG A 90 0.30 -4.14 16.39
N TYR A 91 1.25 -3.97 15.50
CA TYR A 91 2.15 -2.82 15.43
C TYR A 91 1.83 -1.91 14.24
N ILE A 92 1.40 -2.48 13.11
CA ILE A 92 1.19 -1.74 11.87
C ILE A 92 -0.13 -2.07 11.20
N VAL A 93 -0.59 -1.15 10.36
CA VAL A 93 -1.67 -1.37 9.40
C VAL A 93 -1.22 -0.83 8.04
N VAL A 94 -1.39 -1.65 7.00
CA VAL A 94 -1.18 -1.27 5.60
C VAL A 94 -2.54 -1.13 4.93
N ILE A 95 -2.75 0.01 4.30
CA ILE A 95 -4.02 0.36 3.64
C ILE A 95 -3.79 0.68 2.17
N GLU A 96 -4.84 0.51 1.39
CA GLU A 96 -4.97 1.05 0.04
C GLU A 96 -5.88 2.30 0.14
N LYS A 97 -5.30 3.48 -0.09
CA LYS A 97 -5.98 4.77 -0.05
C LYS A 97 -6.61 5.07 -1.41
N ASN A 98 -7.88 5.46 -1.40
CA ASN A 98 -8.56 6.03 -2.56
C ASN A 98 -8.29 7.54 -2.67
N ILE A 99 -8.70 8.17 -3.77
CA ILE A 99 -8.60 9.62 -3.96
C ILE A 99 -9.53 10.40 -3.03
N GLY A 100 -9.31 11.72 -2.92
CA GLY A 100 -10.20 12.65 -2.25
C GLY A 100 -10.06 12.73 -0.72
N ILE A 101 -9.24 11.88 -0.10
CA ILE A 101 -8.97 11.86 1.35
C ILE A 101 -7.51 12.22 1.66
N LEU A 102 -7.30 13.01 2.71
CA LEU A 102 -5.97 13.38 3.17
C LEU A 102 -5.31 12.25 3.96
N SER A 103 -3.99 12.12 3.85
CA SER A 103 -3.20 11.21 4.69
C SER A 103 -3.22 11.61 6.18
N MET A 104 -3.18 12.92 6.44
CA MET A 104 -3.25 13.53 7.76
C MET A 104 -4.12 14.78 7.73
N ALA A 105 -4.62 15.18 8.89
CA ALA A 105 -5.36 16.41 9.03
C ALA A 105 -4.52 17.63 8.61
N ALA A 106 -5.15 18.58 7.92
CA ALA A 106 -4.57 19.88 7.55
C ALA A 106 -5.23 21.05 8.31
N GLY A 107 -5.99 20.74 9.37
CA GLY A 107 -6.80 21.68 10.14
C GLY A 107 -7.95 20.96 10.86
N HIS A 108 -8.73 21.70 11.65
CA HIS A 108 -9.89 21.15 12.35
C HIS A 108 -10.91 20.59 11.35
N SER A 109 -11.44 19.39 11.62
CA SER A 109 -12.52 18.73 10.85
C SER A 109 -12.18 18.23 9.44
N SER A 110 -10.89 18.15 9.05
CA SER A 110 -10.52 17.62 7.74
C SER A 110 -10.66 16.10 7.65
N LEU A 111 -11.35 15.60 6.62
CA LEU A 111 -11.48 14.16 6.34
C LEU A 111 -10.10 13.57 6.01
N ASN A 112 -9.63 12.65 6.85
CA ASN A 112 -8.30 12.07 6.73
C ASN A 112 -8.27 10.58 7.15
N VAL A 113 -7.29 9.84 6.63
CA VAL A 113 -7.13 8.40 6.84
C VAL A 113 -6.93 8.05 8.32
N LYS A 114 -6.16 8.86 9.07
CA LYS A 114 -5.92 8.64 10.50
C LYS A 114 -7.24 8.57 11.27
N THR A 115 -8.15 9.54 11.08
CA THR A 115 -9.45 9.56 11.75
C THR A 115 -10.32 8.35 11.39
N VAL A 116 -10.25 7.87 10.14
CA VAL A 116 -10.96 6.66 9.72
C VAL A 116 -10.41 5.43 10.44
N LEU A 117 -9.08 5.29 10.51
CA LEU A 117 -8.42 4.19 11.20
C LEU A 117 -8.67 4.22 12.72
N ASP A 118 -8.58 5.39 13.36
CA ASP A 118 -8.86 5.54 14.79
C ASP A 118 -10.30 5.12 15.13
N SER A 119 -11.25 5.49 14.26
CA SER A 119 -12.66 5.11 14.40
C SER A 119 -12.86 3.60 14.24
N TYR A 120 -12.12 2.97 13.31
CA TYR A 120 -12.08 1.52 13.13
C TYR A 120 -11.47 0.79 14.35
N PHE A 121 -10.35 1.27 14.87
CA PHE A 121 -9.71 0.69 16.06
C PHE A 121 -10.64 0.79 17.28
N LYS A 122 -11.32 1.93 17.45
CA LYS A 122 -12.29 2.11 18.52
C LYS A 122 -13.48 1.17 18.39
N SER A 123 -14.09 1.05 17.20
CA SER A 123 -15.25 0.18 16.97
C SER A 123 -14.92 -1.31 17.13
N THR A 124 -13.68 -1.69 16.84
CA THR A 124 -13.15 -3.05 17.03
C THR A 124 -12.51 -3.27 18.41
N ARG A 125 -12.65 -2.30 19.34
CA ARG A 125 -12.14 -2.34 20.73
C ARG A 125 -10.64 -2.59 20.83
N GLN A 126 -9.88 -2.16 19.83
CA GLN A 126 -8.44 -2.19 19.86
C GLN A 126 -7.92 -1.01 20.68
N LYS A 127 -6.95 -1.28 21.57
CA LYS A 127 -6.32 -0.25 22.41
C LYS A 127 -5.12 0.35 21.69
N CYS A 128 -5.39 1.05 20.59
CA CYS A 128 -4.37 1.65 19.73
C CYS A 128 -4.92 2.87 18.97
N THR A 129 -4.02 3.67 18.41
CA THR A 129 -4.35 4.79 17.52
C THR A 129 -3.47 4.75 16.28
N ALA A 130 -3.94 5.27 15.16
CA ALA A 130 -3.15 5.38 13.95
C ALA A 130 -2.13 6.52 14.09
N HIS A 131 -0.87 6.23 13.77
CA HIS A 131 0.23 7.17 13.70
C HIS A 131 0.77 7.19 12.26
N VAL A 132 1.02 8.39 11.74
CA VAL A 132 1.32 8.58 10.32
C VAL A 132 2.81 8.62 10.11
N ILE A 133 3.32 7.71 9.29
CA ILE A 133 4.75 7.59 9.04
C ILE A 133 5.13 8.21 7.70
N HIS A 134 4.26 8.10 6.70
CA HIS A 134 4.45 8.74 5.39
C HIS A 134 3.12 9.22 4.82
N ARG A 135 3.18 10.01 3.76
CA ARG A 135 2.02 10.69 3.19
C ARG A 135 1.93 10.49 1.69
N LEU A 136 0.70 10.27 1.23
CA LEU A 136 0.29 10.52 -0.15
C LEU A 136 -0.48 11.84 -0.23
N ASP A 137 -0.41 12.51 -1.37
CA ASP A 137 -1.29 13.66 -1.65
C ASP A 137 -2.75 13.22 -1.61
N ARG A 138 -3.66 14.20 -1.43
CA ARG A 138 -5.11 13.96 -1.30
C ARG A 138 -5.65 13.08 -2.43
N ASP A 139 -5.25 13.39 -3.66
CA ASP A 139 -5.78 12.77 -4.88
C ASP A 139 -4.86 11.70 -5.45
N THR A 140 -3.73 11.42 -4.80
CA THR A 140 -2.92 10.24 -5.08
C THR A 140 -3.55 9.03 -4.42
N SER A 141 -3.76 7.96 -5.18
CA SER A 141 -4.29 6.69 -4.68
C SER A 141 -3.15 5.72 -4.34
N GLY A 142 -3.43 4.62 -3.62
CA GLY A 142 -2.50 3.50 -3.46
C GLY A 142 -2.06 3.21 -2.02
N LEU A 143 -1.01 2.41 -1.90
CA LEU A 143 -0.54 1.81 -0.65
C LEU A 143 0.03 2.83 0.35
N MET A 144 -0.34 2.65 1.61
CA MET A 144 0.22 3.40 2.74
C MET A 144 0.38 2.52 3.98
N ILE A 145 1.31 2.89 4.86
CA ILE A 145 1.52 2.25 6.16
C ILE A 145 1.29 3.26 7.28
N TYR A 146 0.59 2.81 8.33
CA TYR A 146 0.42 3.52 9.59
C TYR A 146 0.90 2.62 10.73
N ALA A 147 1.50 3.22 11.74
CA ALA A 147 1.81 2.55 13.00
C ALA A 147 0.59 2.59 13.91
N LYS A 148 0.47 1.61 14.81
CA LYS A 148 -0.63 1.50 15.78
C LYS A 148 -0.26 2.00 17.17
N ASP A 149 1.00 2.34 17.37
CA ASP A 149 1.54 2.91 18.59
C ASP A 149 2.71 3.85 18.27
N ILE A 150 3.02 4.74 19.22
CA ILE A 150 4.03 5.78 19.06
C ILE A 150 5.45 5.21 18.95
N GLN A 151 5.74 4.09 19.59
CA GLN A 151 7.08 3.50 19.57
C GLN A 151 7.39 2.93 18.17
N THR A 152 6.40 2.25 17.58
CA THR A 152 6.49 1.73 16.21
C THR A 152 6.60 2.88 15.20
N GLU A 153 5.87 3.98 15.40
CA GLU A 153 5.98 5.16 14.54
C GLU A 153 7.38 5.77 14.60
N GLN A 154 7.90 6.07 15.79
CA GLN A 154 9.25 6.61 15.97
C GLN A 154 10.33 5.72 15.35
N THR A 155 10.20 4.41 15.49
CA THR A 155 11.13 3.46 14.85
C THR A 155 11.09 3.61 13.34
N LEU A 156 9.89 3.65 12.74
CA LEU A 156 9.73 3.77 11.31
C LEU A 156 10.12 5.14 10.77
N GLU A 157 9.93 6.22 11.53
CA GLU A 157 10.33 7.57 11.13
C GLU A 157 11.86 7.73 11.14
N HIS A 158 12.54 7.28 12.20
CA HIS A 158 14.00 7.40 12.31
C HIS A 158 14.74 6.47 11.35
N GLU A 159 14.28 5.24 11.18
CA GLU A 159 14.93 4.23 10.32
C GLU A 159 14.25 4.12 8.95
N TRP A 160 13.49 5.14 8.51
CA TRP A 160 12.66 5.04 7.30
C TRP A 160 13.44 4.55 6.07
N HIS A 161 14.62 5.10 5.83
CA HIS A 161 15.44 4.76 4.66
C HIS A 161 16.05 3.36 4.74
N ASP A 162 16.28 2.84 5.95
CA ASP A 162 16.82 1.48 6.15
C ASP A 162 15.70 0.43 6.16
N ILE A 163 14.51 0.82 6.63
CA ILE A 163 13.35 -0.06 6.71
C ILE A 163 12.64 -0.17 5.36
N VAL A 164 12.41 0.95 4.68
CA VAL A 164 11.63 1.01 3.43
C VAL A 164 12.57 1.00 2.23
N TYR A 165 12.68 -0.16 1.59
CA TYR A 165 13.64 -0.38 0.52
C TYR A 165 13.03 -0.30 -0.89
N ASP A 166 11.70 -0.33 -1.04
CA ASP A 166 11.07 -0.12 -2.34
C ASP A 166 9.72 0.60 -2.21
N ARG A 167 9.54 1.62 -3.05
CA ARG A 167 8.30 2.39 -3.19
C ARG A 167 8.13 2.73 -4.65
N ARG A 168 7.09 2.18 -5.27
CA ARG A 168 6.79 2.44 -6.67
C ARG A 168 5.40 2.96 -6.88
N TYR A 169 5.33 3.84 -7.85
CA TYR A 169 4.13 4.50 -8.30
C TYR A 169 3.96 4.20 -9.77
N VAL A 170 2.72 4.17 -10.22
CA VAL A 170 2.40 4.22 -11.64
C VAL A 170 1.64 5.52 -11.89
N ALA A 171 1.98 6.18 -13.00
CA ALA A 171 1.25 7.34 -13.46
C ALA A 171 0.93 7.24 -14.96
N VAL A 172 -0.16 7.90 -15.36
CA VAL A 172 -0.36 8.28 -16.76
C VAL A 172 0.13 9.70 -16.91
N VAL A 173 1.03 9.92 -17.86
CA VAL A 173 1.60 11.23 -18.17
C VAL A 173 1.20 11.64 -19.58
N SER A 174 1.06 12.94 -19.82
CA SER A 174 0.71 13.47 -21.14
C SER A 174 1.87 13.32 -22.11
N GLY A 175 1.55 12.95 -23.35
CA GLY A 175 2.49 12.75 -24.44
C GLY A 175 3.23 11.40 -24.40
N GLU A 176 4.04 11.20 -25.42
CA GLU A 176 4.89 10.03 -25.60
C GLU A 176 6.27 10.28 -24.97
N MET A 177 6.60 9.56 -23.90
CA MET A 177 7.92 9.62 -23.25
C MET A 177 8.99 9.12 -24.22
N GLU A 178 10.03 9.91 -24.47
CA GLU A 178 11.08 9.55 -25.41
C GLU A 178 11.94 8.39 -24.89
N ASP A 179 12.25 8.40 -23.59
CA ASP A 179 13.12 7.42 -22.95
C ASP A 179 12.34 6.29 -22.26
N ASP A 180 12.87 5.05 -22.35
CA ASP A 180 12.32 3.88 -21.64
C ASP A 180 12.62 3.89 -20.14
N TYR A 181 13.71 4.52 -19.73
CA TYR A 181 14.12 4.62 -18.34
C TYR A 181 15.03 5.81 -18.12
N GLY A 182 15.06 6.31 -16.89
CA GLY A 182 15.93 7.41 -16.54
C GLY A 182 15.85 7.77 -15.06
N THR A 183 16.60 8.79 -14.67
CA THR A 183 16.63 9.31 -13.30
C THR A 183 16.56 10.82 -13.31
N MET A 184 15.60 11.35 -12.57
CA MET A 184 15.41 12.78 -12.35
C MET A 184 15.89 13.14 -10.94
N THR A 185 16.77 14.13 -10.87
CA THR A 185 17.24 14.70 -9.61
C THR A 185 17.08 16.20 -9.60
N SER A 186 16.50 16.75 -8.54
CA SER A 186 16.38 18.20 -8.36
C SER A 186 16.24 18.57 -6.88
N TRP A 187 16.39 19.86 -6.59
CA TRP A 187 16.10 20.43 -5.28
C TRP A 187 14.67 20.99 -5.27
N LEU A 188 13.81 20.41 -4.44
CA LEU A 188 12.39 20.79 -4.37
C LEU A 188 12.12 21.76 -3.22
N LYS A 189 11.48 22.89 -3.54
CA LYS A 189 11.16 23.95 -2.58
C LYS A 189 9.76 24.50 -2.82
N ASP A 190 9.07 24.91 -1.76
CA ASP A 190 7.80 25.60 -1.87
C ASP A 190 8.01 27.10 -2.09
N ASN A 191 7.23 27.71 -2.98
CA ASN A 191 7.17 29.16 -3.14
C ASN A 191 6.18 29.80 -2.15
N LYS A 192 6.03 31.13 -2.17
CA LYS A 192 5.10 31.87 -1.29
C LYS A 192 3.62 31.46 -1.46
N ALA A 193 3.26 30.85 -2.58
CA ALA A 193 1.93 30.32 -2.88
C ALA A 193 1.80 28.82 -2.55
N TYR A 194 2.75 28.22 -1.83
CA TYR A 194 2.78 26.80 -1.47
C TYR A 194 2.80 25.84 -2.68
N ILE A 195 3.30 26.32 -3.81
CA ILE A 195 3.58 25.54 -5.02
C ILE A 195 5.02 25.03 -4.93
N THR A 196 5.18 23.72 -5.07
CA THR A 196 6.49 23.07 -5.05
C THR A 196 7.09 23.22 -6.44
N TYR A 197 8.30 23.75 -6.54
CA TYR A 197 9.04 23.86 -7.79
C TYR A 197 10.42 23.22 -7.63
N SER A 198 11.03 22.85 -8.75
CA SER A 198 12.35 22.27 -8.81
C SER A 198 13.43 23.32 -9.10
N SER A 199 14.66 22.96 -8.73
CA SER A 199 15.87 23.72 -9.00
C SER A 199 17.00 22.74 -9.32
N PRO A 200 17.81 23.00 -10.37
CA PRO A 200 18.96 22.16 -10.68
C PRO A 200 20.10 22.31 -9.65
N TYR A 201 20.11 23.39 -8.88
CA TYR A 201 21.09 23.66 -7.82
C TYR A 201 20.43 23.79 -6.44
N ASP A 202 21.22 23.62 -5.38
CA ASP A 202 20.74 23.81 -4.01
C ASP A 202 20.35 25.27 -3.76
N ASN A 203 19.05 25.49 -3.57
CA ASN A 203 18.44 26.77 -3.26
C ASN A 203 17.86 26.81 -1.83
N GLY A 204 18.34 25.93 -0.95
CA GLY A 204 17.74 25.62 0.35
C GLY A 204 16.48 24.75 0.23
N GLY A 205 16.34 24.03 -0.89
CA GLY A 205 15.29 23.03 -1.11
C GLY A 205 15.64 21.69 -0.48
N LYS A 206 14.80 20.68 -0.69
CA LYS A 206 15.12 19.30 -0.31
C LYS A 206 15.47 18.50 -1.56
N TYR A 207 16.66 17.89 -1.55
CA TYR A 207 17.09 17.02 -2.65
C TYR A 207 16.10 15.87 -2.84
N ALA A 208 15.77 15.62 -4.10
CA ALA A 208 14.79 14.67 -4.56
C ALA A 208 15.36 13.80 -5.69
N VAL A 209 15.19 12.49 -5.59
CA VAL A 209 15.63 11.51 -6.59
C VAL A 209 14.47 10.58 -6.95
N THR A 210 14.16 10.52 -8.24
CA THR A 210 13.11 9.69 -8.83
C THR A 210 13.67 8.96 -10.03
N HIS A 211 13.54 7.63 -10.05
CA HIS A 211 13.76 6.87 -11.28
C HIS A 211 12.43 6.63 -11.97
N PHE A 212 12.45 6.54 -13.29
CA PHE A 212 11.27 6.18 -14.07
C PHE A 212 11.57 5.01 -15.00
N HIS A 213 10.52 4.27 -15.35
CA HIS A 213 10.51 3.27 -16.39
C HIS A 213 9.18 3.34 -17.15
N THR A 214 9.23 3.58 -18.45
CA THR A 214 8.04 3.65 -19.30
C THR A 214 7.55 2.24 -19.59
N LEU A 215 6.32 1.95 -19.19
CA LEU A 215 5.69 0.63 -19.29
C LEU A 215 4.90 0.46 -20.59
N ASP A 216 4.28 1.53 -21.07
CA ASP A 216 3.43 1.52 -22.27
C ASP A 216 3.27 2.94 -22.83
N ARG A 217 2.95 3.07 -24.12
CA ARG A 217 2.87 4.35 -24.85
C ARG A 217 1.75 4.38 -25.88
N THR A 218 1.19 5.56 -26.05
CA THR A 218 0.45 6.00 -27.25
C THR A 218 1.02 7.35 -27.69
N THR A 219 0.53 7.91 -28.79
CA THR A 219 0.93 9.26 -29.22
C THR A 219 0.57 10.34 -28.20
N ASP A 220 -0.49 10.09 -27.42
CA ASP A 220 -1.09 11.10 -26.53
C ASP A 220 -0.70 10.90 -25.07
N HIS A 221 -0.27 9.68 -24.68
CA HIS A 221 -0.03 9.33 -23.28
C HIS A 221 1.08 8.30 -23.11
N SER A 222 1.70 8.30 -21.93
CA SER A 222 2.62 7.24 -21.50
C SER A 222 2.24 6.70 -20.13
N LEU A 223 2.31 5.39 -19.96
CA LEU A 223 2.15 4.72 -18.68
C LEU A 223 3.54 4.54 -18.08
N VAL A 224 3.81 5.20 -16.96
CA VAL A 224 5.18 5.26 -16.40
C VAL A 224 5.19 4.76 -14.97
N GLU A 225 6.10 3.84 -14.68
CA GLU A 225 6.48 3.49 -13.31
C GLU A 225 7.50 4.50 -12.78
N PHE A 226 7.30 4.97 -11.55
CA PHE A 226 8.25 5.80 -10.83
C PHE A 226 8.70 5.10 -9.55
N ARG A 227 10.00 4.91 -9.38
CA ARG A 227 10.63 4.41 -8.14
C ARG A 227 11.23 5.56 -7.35
N LEU A 228 10.88 5.67 -6.07
CA LEU A 228 11.30 6.77 -5.21
C LEU A 228 12.40 6.38 -4.22
N GLU A 229 13.58 6.99 -4.37
CA GLU A 229 14.60 6.98 -3.32
C GLU A 229 14.21 7.97 -2.20
N THR A 230 13.76 9.17 -2.57
CA THR A 230 13.30 10.19 -1.64
C THR A 230 11.78 10.36 -1.68
N GLY A 231 11.17 10.81 -0.58
CA GLY A 231 9.72 11.10 -0.50
C GLY A 231 9.41 12.57 -0.25
N ARG A 232 9.60 13.44 -1.25
CA ARG A 232 9.28 14.88 -1.13
C ARG A 232 7.85 15.19 -1.58
N LYS A 233 7.30 16.30 -1.08
CA LYS A 233 5.95 16.77 -1.43
C LYS A 233 5.86 16.99 -2.94
N ASN A 234 4.81 16.46 -3.58
CA ASN A 234 4.58 16.54 -5.03
C ASN A 234 5.74 16.05 -5.92
N GLN A 235 6.68 15.25 -5.42
CA GLN A 235 7.94 14.96 -6.11
C GLN A 235 7.75 14.43 -7.54
N ILE A 236 6.96 13.36 -7.70
CA ILE A 236 6.69 12.76 -9.03
C ILE A 236 6.03 13.78 -9.94
N ARG A 237 5.05 14.53 -9.42
CA ARG A 237 4.26 15.50 -10.19
C ARG A 237 5.13 16.62 -10.76
N VAL A 238 6.04 17.15 -9.95
CA VAL A 238 7.00 18.18 -10.37
C VAL A 238 8.01 17.60 -11.36
N HIS A 239 8.65 16.47 -11.04
CA HIS A 239 9.63 15.87 -11.95
C HIS A 239 9.02 15.47 -13.30
N SER A 240 7.80 14.94 -13.32
CA SER A 240 7.08 14.59 -14.55
C SER A 240 6.81 15.84 -15.40
N ALA A 241 6.35 16.93 -14.77
CA ALA A 241 6.14 18.20 -15.46
C ALA A 241 7.47 18.80 -15.98
N ASP A 242 8.56 18.69 -15.22
CA ASP A 242 9.89 19.15 -15.65
C ASP A 242 10.42 18.35 -16.86
N MET A 243 10.03 17.08 -17.01
CA MET A 243 10.31 16.28 -18.20
C MET A 243 9.45 16.67 -19.41
N GLY A 244 8.52 17.64 -19.28
CA GLY A 244 7.56 17.99 -20.33
C GLY A 244 6.34 17.07 -20.40
N HIS A 245 6.27 16.05 -19.55
CA HIS A 245 5.20 15.05 -19.51
C HIS A 245 4.48 15.12 -18.17
N PRO A 246 3.65 16.14 -17.90
CA PRO A 246 2.97 16.23 -16.62
C PRO A 246 1.99 15.06 -16.41
N VAL A 247 1.74 14.72 -15.14
CA VAL A 247 0.76 13.68 -14.79
C VAL A 247 -0.65 14.13 -15.21
N CYS A 248 -1.37 13.28 -15.93
CA CYS A 248 -2.74 13.59 -16.37
C CYS A 248 -3.68 13.77 -15.16
N GLY A 249 -4.63 14.70 -15.27
CA GLY A 249 -5.54 15.09 -14.20
C GLY A 249 -4.89 15.87 -13.05
N ASP A 250 -3.63 16.30 -13.22
CA ASP A 250 -2.97 17.18 -12.26
C ASP A 250 -3.39 18.63 -12.44
N ILE A 251 -4.28 19.11 -11.57
CA ILE A 251 -4.77 20.49 -11.60
C ILE A 251 -3.70 21.57 -11.32
N LYS A 252 -2.53 21.18 -10.79
CA LYS A 252 -1.51 22.11 -10.30
C LYS A 252 -0.28 22.19 -11.18
N TYR A 253 0.18 21.05 -11.68
CA TYR A 253 1.36 20.94 -12.53
C TYR A 253 1.03 20.43 -13.94
N GLY A 254 -0.25 20.14 -14.21
CA GLY A 254 -0.72 19.64 -15.49
C GLY A 254 -0.97 20.71 -16.53
N ASN A 255 -1.21 20.24 -17.75
CA ASN A 255 -1.50 21.01 -18.95
C ASN A 255 -3.02 21.03 -19.29
N GLY A 256 -3.87 20.50 -18.41
CA GLY A 256 -5.32 20.40 -18.61
C GLY A 256 -5.81 19.05 -19.17
N ASP A 257 -4.90 18.16 -19.54
CA ASP A 257 -5.22 16.79 -19.95
C ASP A 257 -5.74 15.97 -18.76
N ASP A 258 -6.94 15.39 -18.88
CA ASP A 258 -7.62 14.63 -17.82
C ASP A 258 -8.49 13.50 -18.39
N PRO A 259 -7.87 12.43 -18.92
CA PRO A 259 -8.58 11.35 -19.61
C PRO A 259 -9.37 10.44 -18.65
N VAL A 260 -9.16 10.56 -17.33
CA VAL A 260 -9.79 9.71 -16.31
C VAL A 260 -10.70 10.49 -15.35
N GLY A 261 -10.66 11.83 -15.36
CA GLY A 261 -11.41 12.67 -14.42
C GLY A 261 -10.78 12.72 -13.02
N ARG A 262 -9.48 12.45 -12.90
CA ARG A 262 -8.72 12.45 -11.63
C ARG A 262 -7.22 12.48 -11.90
N LEU A 263 -6.46 12.88 -10.86
CA LEU A 263 -5.01 12.70 -10.84
C LEU A 263 -4.63 11.24 -11.13
N CYS A 264 -3.94 11.01 -12.24
CA CYS A 264 -3.52 9.70 -12.70
C CYS A 264 -2.23 9.26 -12.03
N LEU A 265 -2.23 9.18 -10.69
CA LEU A 265 -1.10 8.73 -9.87
C LEU A 265 -1.54 7.68 -8.83
N HIS A 266 -0.83 6.56 -8.78
CA HIS A 266 -1.14 5.44 -7.89
C HIS A 266 0.12 4.81 -7.29
N ALA A 267 0.26 4.83 -5.97
CA ALA A 267 1.31 4.13 -5.22
C ALA A 267 1.01 2.63 -5.21
N TYR A 268 1.63 1.87 -6.10
CA TYR A 268 1.20 0.50 -6.36
C TYR A 268 2.09 -0.57 -5.71
N VAL A 269 3.34 -0.24 -5.35
CA VAL A 269 4.25 -1.13 -4.61
C VAL A 269 4.78 -0.45 -3.36
N LEU A 270 4.75 -1.18 -2.24
CA LEU A 270 5.36 -0.76 -0.97
C LEU A 270 6.04 -1.95 -0.30
N CYS A 271 7.36 -1.89 -0.18
CA CYS A 271 8.19 -2.94 0.39
C CYS A 271 9.05 -2.42 1.54
N PHE A 272 9.01 -3.11 2.67
CA PHE A 272 9.72 -2.70 3.87
C PHE A 272 10.03 -3.87 4.80
N TYR A 273 10.92 -3.66 5.77
CA TYR A 273 11.14 -4.58 6.88
C TYR A 273 10.19 -4.27 8.02
N HIS A 274 9.45 -5.26 8.52
CA HIS A 274 8.56 -5.06 9.65
C HIS A 274 9.36 -4.47 10.85
N PRO A 275 8.93 -3.35 11.46
CA PRO A 275 9.75 -2.60 12.43
C PRO A 275 10.16 -3.41 13.67
N VAL A 276 9.26 -4.30 14.13
CA VAL A 276 9.54 -5.20 15.27
C VAL A 276 10.18 -6.52 14.85
N THR A 277 9.56 -7.26 13.92
CA THR A 277 10.01 -8.62 13.58
C THR A 277 11.16 -8.68 12.57
N ARG A 278 11.50 -7.54 11.96
CA ARG A 278 12.50 -7.39 10.88
C ARG A 278 12.28 -8.31 9.66
N ARG A 279 11.09 -8.89 9.53
CA ARG A 279 10.71 -9.71 8.37
C ARG A 279 10.45 -8.83 7.15
N ARG A 280 10.82 -9.29 5.96
CA ARG A 280 10.45 -8.64 4.69
C ARG A 280 8.93 -8.66 4.52
N MET A 281 8.39 -7.48 4.21
CA MET A 281 6.99 -7.25 3.90
C MET A 281 6.92 -6.60 2.52
N GLU A 282 6.10 -7.16 1.63
CA GLU A 282 5.96 -6.72 0.24
C GLU A 282 4.48 -6.66 -0.10
N PHE A 283 4.02 -5.48 -0.52
CA PHE A 283 2.64 -5.23 -0.86
C PHE A 283 2.56 -4.63 -2.26
N GLU A 284 1.60 -5.13 -3.03
CA GLU A 284 1.32 -4.66 -4.38
C GLU A 284 -0.19 -4.52 -4.59
N THR A 285 -0.59 -3.50 -5.33
CA THR A 285 -1.94 -3.33 -5.88
C THR A 285 -1.90 -3.35 -7.40
N PRO A 286 -2.95 -3.83 -8.08
CA PRO A 286 -2.99 -3.77 -9.53
C PRO A 286 -2.99 -2.31 -10.00
N ILE A 287 -2.35 -2.05 -11.16
CA ILE A 287 -2.49 -0.76 -11.84
C ILE A 287 -3.99 -0.47 -12.03
N PRO A 288 -4.48 0.73 -11.67
CA PRO A 288 -5.89 1.08 -11.83
C PRO A 288 -6.39 0.79 -13.24
N ALA A 289 -7.52 0.07 -13.34
CA ALA A 289 -8.07 -0.33 -14.64
C ALA A 289 -8.35 0.86 -15.57
N ALA A 290 -8.69 2.02 -15.00
CA ALA A 290 -8.88 3.25 -15.76
C ALA A 290 -7.61 3.75 -16.44
N PHE A 291 -6.43 3.52 -15.85
CA PHE A 291 -5.14 3.90 -16.47
C PHE A 291 -4.84 2.96 -17.63
N ARG A 292 -4.94 1.63 -17.40
CA ARG A 292 -4.68 0.62 -18.42
C ARG A 292 -5.60 0.71 -19.64
N LYS A 293 -6.82 1.22 -19.48
CA LYS A 293 -7.78 1.36 -20.59
C LYS A 293 -7.32 2.37 -21.65
N LEU A 294 -6.35 3.24 -21.36
CA LEU A 294 -5.82 4.22 -22.30
C LEU A 294 -4.78 3.64 -23.27
N PHE A 295 -4.30 2.43 -23.02
CA PHE A 295 -3.20 1.77 -23.76
C PHE A 295 -3.66 0.45 -24.39
N LYS A 296 -4.93 0.39 -24.81
CA LYS A 296 -5.55 -0.79 -25.40
C LYS A 296 -5.79 -0.62 -26.88
#